data_AF-A0A9U8E8S0-F1
#
_entry.id   AF-A0A9U8E8S0-F1
#
_cell.length_a   1.000
_cell.length_b   1.000
_cell.length_c   1.000
_cell.angle_alpha   90.00
_cell.angle_beta   90.00
_cell.angle_gamma   90.00
#
_symmetry.space_group_name_H-M   'P 1'
#
loop_
_entity.id
_entity.type
_entity.pdbx_description
1 polymer ?
#
loop_
_entity_poly.entity_id
_entity_poly.type
_entity_poly.pdbx_seq_one_letter_code
_entity_poly.pdbx_strand_id
1 'polypeptide(L)'
;MSSRPRPVTATVTKPRWMQTPSPDTMRKIRRRSVESSGSTASLTSLLDHSSFNSASEDELKTEADVPKMFDLDTKDDVYNKRERNFIDGTYRITSATKSKYIESRLSAWEQWVIEKAKDDQRKKMSEKQKKEEAKIEKEKLEQEKRAKQMKAQVVRQSWVQKKNQETVLKKKLEKEKHNDEQRKKKETEQQIKQKAAEKFAEWQEMKAKEEKEKRKKIKEENQRLQEEEAKRKKMAEQKFQEWLKKVHKRPKSAPNSFGYLSGKMTGYHDRSAYPQPSFFNPIPWQPPPVPTSTSAEKNQKTKVKPYKWNPDKYI
;
A
#
# COMPACT_ATOMS: atom_id res chain seq x y z
N MET A 1 53.73 28.89 24.79
CA MET A 1 52.36 28.33 24.71
C MET A 1 51.68 28.86 23.45
N SER A 2 51.50 28.04 22.42
CA SER A 2 50.65 28.40 21.27
C SER A 2 50.04 27.13 20.65
N SER A 3 48.98 26.65 21.30
CA SER A 3 48.15 25.55 20.81
C SER A 3 47.15 26.08 19.77
N ARG A 4 47.45 25.87 18.48
CA ARG A 4 46.46 26.04 17.40
C ARG A 4 45.49 24.84 17.39
N PRO A 5 44.17 25.05 17.23
CA PRO A 5 43.22 23.95 17.14
C PRO A 5 43.32 23.27 15.77
N ARG A 6 43.23 21.94 15.75
CA ARG A 6 43.19 21.15 14.51
C ARG A 6 41.79 21.22 13.89
N PRO A 7 41.67 21.17 12.55
CA PRO A 7 40.36 21.12 11.89
C PRO A 7 39.69 19.76 12.14
N VAL A 8 38.41 19.81 12.52
CA VAL A 8 37.56 18.63 12.68
C VAL A 8 37.13 18.18 11.28
N THR A 9 37.75 17.13 10.75
CA THR A 9 37.26 16.49 9.54
C THR A 9 36.03 15.66 9.89
N ALA A 10 34.86 16.08 9.41
CA ALA A 10 33.63 15.31 9.52
C ALA A 10 33.78 14.01 8.73
N THR A 11 34.02 12.89 9.43
CA THR A 11 33.97 11.56 8.83
C THR A 11 32.50 11.20 8.59
N VAL A 12 32.01 11.51 7.39
CA VAL A 12 30.69 11.07 6.91
C VAL A 12 30.70 9.54 6.84
N THR A 13 30.17 8.90 7.87
CA THR A 13 30.03 7.45 7.92
C THR A 13 28.88 7.09 6.97
N LYS A 14 29.23 6.50 5.81
CA LYS A 14 28.23 6.15 4.79
C LYS A 14 27.27 5.09 5.37
N PRO A 15 25.94 5.26 5.21
CA PRO A 15 24.97 4.31 5.72
C PRO A 15 25.16 2.92 5.09
N ARG A 16 24.84 1.86 5.84
CA ARG A 16 25.16 0.45 5.53
C ARG A 16 24.72 -0.03 4.15
N TRP A 17 23.67 0.55 3.58
CA TRP A 17 23.17 0.22 2.23
C TRP A 17 24.01 0.84 1.10
N MET A 18 24.87 1.82 1.38
CA MET A 18 25.83 2.42 0.47
C MET A 18 27.23 1.78 0.56
N GLN A 19 27.43 0.81 1.45
CA GLN A 19 28.69 0.10 1.56
C GLN A 19 28.67 -1.08 0.59
N THR A 20 29.60 -1.08 -0.36
CA THR A 20 29.79 -2.21 -1.28
C THR A 20 30.30 -3.43 -0.48
N PRO A 21 29.66 -4.60 -0.61
CA PRO A 21 30.11 -5.80 0.10
C PRO A 21 31.54 -6.18 -0.32
N SER A 22 32.38 -6.54 0.65
CA SER A 22 33.75 -7.00 0.41
C SER A 22 33.78 -8.14 -0.62
N PRO A 23 34.83 -8.26 -1.46
CA PRO A 23 34.96 -9.33 -2.46
C PRO A 23 34.73 -10.74 -1.90
N ASP A 24 35.08 -10.99 -0.63
CA ASP A 24 34.83 -12.27 0.05
C ASP A 24 33.36 -12.53 0.36
N THR A 25 32.59 -11.48 0.69
CA THR A 25 31.14 -11.60 0.88
C THR A 25 30.42 -11.87 -0.45
N MET A 26 30.88 -11.25 -1.54
CA MET A 26 30.37 -11.52 -2.89
C MET A 26 30.64 -12.96 -3.33
N ARG A 27 31.82 -13.51 -3.00
CA ARG A 27 32.17 -14.92 -3.28
C ARG A 27 31.29 -15.91 -2.50
N LYS A 28 30.91 -15.61 -1.26
CA LYS A 28 30.00 -16.45 -0.45
C LYS A 28 28.56 -16.45 -0.98
N ILE A 29 28.07 -15.32 -1.49
CA ILE A 29 26.72 -15.21 -2.07
C ILE A 29 26.61 -16.05 -3.35
N ARG A 30 27.64 -16.01 -4.21
CA ARG A 30 27.66 -16.82 -5.45
C ARG A 30 27.68 -18.33 -5.20
N ARG A 31 28.38 -18.79 -4.15
CA ARG A 31 28.47 -20.22 -3.83
C ARG A 31 27.17 -20.82 -3.28
N ARG A 32 26.27 -20.01 -2.69
CA ARG A 32 24.97 -20.50 -2.18
C ARG A 32 23.92 -20.73 -3.26
N SER A 33 24.16 -20.32 -4.51
CA SER A 33 23.15 -20.38 -5.59
C SER A 33 23.18 -21.67 -6.41
N VAL A 34 24.14 -22.58 -6.19
CA VAL A 34 24.32 -23.77 -7.05
C VAL A 34 23.74 -25.05 -6.42
N GLU A 35 23.33 -25.00 -5.15
CA GLU A 35 22.77 -26.13 -4.42
C GLU A 35 21.29 -25.88 -4.10
N SER A 36 20.47 -25.79 -5.14
CA SER A 36 19.02 -25.91 -4.99
C SER A 36 18.50 -26.83 -6.09
N SER A 37 18.22 -28.07 -5.70
CA SER A 37 17.38 -29.02 -6.44
C SER A 37 15.93 -28.50 -6.50
N GLY A 38 15.73 -27.42 -7.26
CA GLY A 38 14.43 -26.80 -7.49
C GLY A 38 13.64 -27.60 -8.51
N SER A 39 12.73 -28.44 -8.02
CA SER A 39 11.71 -29.10 -8.84
C SER A 39 10.93 -28.08 -9.67
N THR A 40 10.94 -28.22 -10.99
CA THR A 40 10.21 -27.38 -11.96
C THR A 40 8.76 -27.82 -12.20
N ALA A 41 8.27 -28.80 -11.43
CA ALA A 41 6.97 -29.44 -11.63
C ALA A 41 5.75 -28.54 -11.38
N SER A 42 5.91 -27.34 -10.82
CA SER A 42 4.82 -26.39 -10.58
C SER A 42 4.60 -25.37 -11.70
N LEU A 43 5.41 -25.39 -12.77
CA LEU A 43 5.30 -24.44 -13.89
C LEU A 43 4.41 -24.93 -15.05
N THR A 44 3.86 -26.15 -14.98
CA THR A 44 3.02 -26.73 -16.04
C THR A 44 1.59 -27.05 -15.61
N SER A 45 1.14 -26.63 -14.41
CA SER A 45 -0.28 -26.77 -14.06
C SER A 45 -1.08 -25.70 -14.81
N LEU A 46 -1.67 -26.11 -15.93
CA LEU A 46 -2.66 -25.31 -16.66
C LEU A 46 -3.83 -25.04 -15.72
N LEU A 47 -3.98 -23.76 -15.38
CA LEU A 47 -5.04 -23.23 -14.55
C LEU A 47 -6.28 -23.13 -15.44
N ASP A 48 -7.10 -24.18 -15.43
CA ASP A 48 -8.37 -24.22 -16.17
C ASP A 48 -9.38 -23.31 -15.46
N HIS A 49 -9.55 -22.10 -15.99
CA HIS A 49 -10.53 -21.14 -15.52
C HIS A 49 -11.85 -21.36 -16.26
N SER A 50 -12.77 -22.11 -15.65
CA SER A 50 -14.18 -22.09 -16.06
C SER A 50 -14.76 -20.70 -15.79
N SER A 51 -14.94 -19.93 -16.86
CA SER A 51 -15.56 -18.61 -16.83
C SER A 51 -17.00 -18.70 -16.32
N PHE A 52 -17.30 -17.85 -15.34
CA PHE A 52 -18.62 -17.63 -14.76
C PHE A 52 -19.40 -16.68 -15.69
N ASN A 53 -20.44 -17.17 -16.36
CA ASN A 53 -21.46 -16.31 -16.98
C ASN A 53 -22.68 -16.27 -16.05
N SER A 54 -22.90 -15.12 -15.42
CA SER A 54 -24.15 -14.77 -14.76
C SER A 54 -24.58 -13.39 -15.25
N ALA A 55 -25.60 -13.38 -16.10
CA ALA A 55 -26.50 -12.26 -16.40
C ALA A 55 -27.78 -12.93 -16.93
N SER A 56 -28.80 -13.12 -16.09
CA SER A 56 -29.92 -12.19 -15.87
C SER A 56 -30.69 -11.86 -17.15
N GLU A 57 -31.73 -12.64 -17.44
CA GLU A 57 -32.94 -12.16 -18.10
C GLU A 57 -34.13 -12.86 -17.44
N ASP A 58 -34.98 -12.02 -16.84
CA ASP A 58 -36.34 -12.34 -16.41
C ASP A 58 -37.18 -12.74 -17.63
N GLU A 59 -37.82 -13.90 -17.61
CA GLU A 59 -39.17 -14.02 -18.15
C GLU A 59 -40.01 -15.00 -17.35
N LEU A 60 -41.12 -14.44 -16.88
CA LEU A 60 -42.23 -15.01 -16.16
C LEU A 60 -42.94 -16.08 -17.02
N LYS A 61 -43.14 -17.29 -16.48
CA LYS A 61 -44.32 -18.10 -16.79
C LYS A 61 -44.64 -19.00 -15.60
N THR A 62 -45.78 -18.68 -15.00
CA THR A 62 -46.64 -19.52 -14.18
C THR A 62 -46.72 -20.94 -14.73
N GLU A 63 -46.73 -21.96 -13.86
CA GLU A 63 -47.88 -22.85 -13.63
C GLU A 63 -47.59 -23.71 -12.39
N ALA A 64 -48.62 -23.89 -11.58
CA ALA A 64 -48.63 -24.73 -10.40
C ALA A 64 -48.60 -26.20 -10.81
N ASP A 65 -47.81 -27.03 -10.13
CA ASP A 65 -48.28 -28.39 -9.86
C ASP A 65 -47.64 -29.05 -8.64
N VAL A 66 -48.48 -29.80 -7.95
CA VAL A 66 -48.35 -30.31 -6.58
C VAL A 66 -47.41 -31.53 -6.50
N PRO A 67 -46.63 -31.72 -5.42
CA PRO A 67 -45.85 -32.94 -5.21
C PRO A 67 -46.75 -34.14 -4.88
N LYS A 68 -46.75 -35.15 -5.77
CA LYS A 68 -47.48 -36.41 -5.59
C LYS A 68 -46.72 -37.32 -4.63
N MET A 69 -47.27 -37.48 -3.43
CA MET A 69 -46.94 -38.56 -2.50
C MET A 69 -47.27 -39.91 -3.16
N PHE A 70 -46.38 -40.89 -2.96
CA PHE A 70 -46.62 -42.27 -3.38
C PHE A 70 -47.16 -43.04 -2.16
N ASP A 71 -48.47 -43.21 -2.12
CA ASP A 71 -49.18 -43.94 -1.09
C ASP A 71 -49.01 -45.46 -1.25
N LEU A 72 -48.83 -46.11 -0.10
CA LEU A 72 -48.98 -47.55 0.10
C LEU A 72 -50.42 -47.94 -0.23
N ASP A 73 -50.59 -48.78 -1.25
CA ASP A 73 -51.86 -49.46 -1.50
C ASP A 73 -51.82 -50.85 -0.87
N THR A 74 -52.36 -50.92 0.35
CA THR A 74 -52.75 -52.16 1.04
C THR A 74 -54.04 -52.66 0.42
N LYS A 75 -54.00 -53.82 -0.26
CA LYS A 75 -55.20 -54.58 -0.60
C LYS A 75 -55.29 -55.84 0.26
N ASP A 76 -56.33 -55.84 1.08
CA ASP A 76 -56.93 -57.01 1.69
C ASP A 76 -57.43 -57.98 0.61
N ASP A 77 -57.18 -59.28 0.81
CA ASP A 77 -58.03 -60.37 0.30
C ASP A 77 -58.01 -61.55 1.29
N VAL A 78 -58.87 -61.39 2.29
CA VAL A 78 -59.88 -62.33 2.82
C VAL A 78 -59.93 -63.74 2.16
N TYR A 79 -59.76 -64.75 3.03
CA TYR A 79 -60.26 -66.14 2.99
C TYR A 79 -59.61 -67.19 2.06
N ASN A 80 -58.88 -68.12 2.67
CA ASN A 80 -59.22 -69.54 2.54
C ASN A 80 -58.87 -70.33 3.81
N LYS A 81 -59.91 -70.56 4.61
CA LYS A 81 -59.97 -71.45 5.76
C LYS A 81 -60.06 -72.88 5.24
N ARG A 82 -59.00 -73.68 5.37
CA ARG A 82 -59.11 -75.15 5.40
C ARG A 82 -58.63 -75.65 6.75
N GLU A 83 -59.60 -75.76 7.64
CA GLU A 83 -59.60 -76.77 8.68
C GLU A 83 -59.38 -78.14 8.02
N ARG A 84 -58.51 -78.97 8.61
CA ARG A 84 -58.82 -80.36 8.93
C ARG A 84 -57.73 -80.98 9.82
N ASN A 85 -58.16 -81.24 11.05
CA ASN A 85 -57.93 -82.46 11.81
C ASN A 85 -56.63 -82.56 12.63
N PHE A 86 -56.74 -81.91 13.80
CA PHE A 86 -56.27 -82.42 15.08
C PHE A 86 -56.77 -83.86 15.28
N ILE A 87 -55.85 -84.83 15.33
CA ILE A 87 -56.08 -86.12 15.98
C ILE A 87 -55.13 -86.15 17.16
N ASP A 88 -55.75 -86.03 18.33
CA ASP A 88 -55.19 -86.36 19.62
C ASP A 88 -54.71 -87.83 19.61
N GLY A 89 -53.50 -88.03 20.09
CA GLY A 89 -52.75 -89.27 19.95
C GLY A 89 -51.67 -89.33 21.00
N THR A 90 -52.09 -89.21 22.24
CA THR A 90 -51.29 -89.51 23.42
C THR A 90 -50.66 -90.91 23.31
N TYR A 91 -49.36 -90.94 23.09
CA TYR A 91 -48.51 -92.04 23.53
C TYR A 91 -47.13 -91.49 23.88
N ARG A 92 -46.97 -91.15 25.17
CA ARG A 92 -45.65 -91.17 25.81
C ARG A 92 -45.16 -92.62 25.81
N ILE A 93 -44.51 -93.03 24.72
CA ILE A 93 -43.71 -94.24 24.68
C ILE A 93 -42.27 -93.79 24.82
N THR A 94 -41.65 -94.17 25.94
CA THR A 94 -40.21 -94.16 26.16
C THR A 94 -39.53 -94.87 24.98
N SER A 95 -39.04 -94.09 24.02
CA SER A 95 -38.70 -94.55 22.67
C SER A 95 -37.29 -95.08 22.50
N ALA A 96 -36.46 -95.03 23.56
CA ALA A 96 -35.06 -95.47 23.49
C ALA A 96 -34.90 -96.99 23.32
N THR A 97 -35.88 -97.80 23.76
CA THR A 97 -35.79 -99.28 23.70
C THR A 97 -36.62 -99.90 22.57
N LYS A 98 -37.63 -99.20 22.02
CA LYS A 98 -38.45 -99.70 20.89
C LYS A 98 -37.85 -99.35 19.52
N SER A 99 -37.08 -98.27 19.38
CA SER A 99 -36.45 -97.92 18.10
C SER A 99 -35.39 -98.95 17.68
N LYS A 100 -34.58 -99.44 18.63
CA LYS A 100 -33.59 -100.49 18.37
C LYS A 100 -34.21 -101.84 18.00
N TYR A 101 -35.38 -102.16 18.57
CA TYR A 101 -36.08 -103.41 18.27
C TYR A 101 -36.75 -103.40 16.88
N ILE A 102 -37.28 -102.25 16.44
CA ILE A 102 -37.82 -102.08 15.08
C ILE A 102 -36.67 -101.99 14.05
N GLU A 103 -35.57 -101.32 14.37
CA GLU A 103 -34.36 -101.29 13.53
C GLU A 103 -33.82 -102.70 13.25
N SER A 104 -34.03 -103.67 14.14
CA SER A 104 -33.59 -105.07 13.99
C SER A 104 -34.50 -105.96 13.10
N ARG A 105 -35.67 -105.49 12.65
CA ARG A 105 -36.61 -106.26 11.80
C ARG A 105 -36.83 -105.64 10.41
N LEU A 106 -36.14 -104.54 10.11
CA LEU A 106 -36.17 -103.86 8.81
C LEU A 106 -35.28 -104.60 7.81
N SER A 107 -35.72 -104.66 6.55
CA SER A 107 -34.88 -105.15 5.46
C SER A 107 -33.63 -104.28 5.32
N ALA A 108 -32.49 -104.86 4.95
CA ALA A 108 -31.25 -104.12 4.71
C ALA A 108 -31.45 -102.93 3.74
N TRP A 109 -32.41 -103.05 2.81
CA TRP A 109 -32.81 -101.97 1.90
C TRP A 109 -33.59 -100.84 2.60
N GLU A 110 -34.51 -101.17 3.52
CA GLU A 110 -35.27 -100.17 4.29
C GLU A 110 -34.36 -99.40 5.26
N GLN A 111 -33.43 -100.10 5.92
CA GLN A 111 -32.39 -99.47 6.74
C GLN A 111 -31.55 -98.49 5.90
N TRP A 112 -31.14 -98.90 4.69
CA TRP A 112 -30.40 -98.04 3.77
C TRP A 112 -31.20 -96.80 3.37
N VAL A 113 -32.48 -96.91 3.02
CA VAL A 113 -33.32 -95.74 2.67
C VAL A 113 -33.44 -94.76 3.83
N ILE A 114 -33.62 -95.26 5.07
CA ILE A 114 -33.69 -94.42 6.27
C ILE A 114 -32.34 -93.75 6.56
N GLU A 115 -31.24 -94.47 6.44
CA GLU A 115 -29.90 -93.94 6.65
C GLU A 115 -29.53 -92.91 5.58
N LYS A 116 -29.86 -93.16 4.31
CA LYS A 116 -29.73 -92.18 3.22
C LYS A 116 -30.57 -90.93 3.46
N ALA A 117 -31.81 -91.06 3.93
CA ALA A 117 -32.64 -89.91 4.27
C ALA A 117 -32.07 -89.13 5.47
N LYS A 118 -31.54 -89.81 6.49
CA LYS A 118 -30.85 -89.18 7.63
C LYS A 118 -29.58 -88.44 7.17
N ASP A 119 -28.79 -89.05 6.29
CA ASP A 119 -27.60 -88.44 5.69
C ASP A 119 -27.95 -87.21 4.85
N ASP A 120 -29.00 -87.26 4.03
CA ASP A 120 -29.43 -86.11 3.24
C ASP A 120 -29.97 -84.98 4.12
N GLN A 121 -30.65 -85.30 5.23
CA GLN A 121 -31.04 -84.30 6.23
C GLN A 121 -29.83 -83.69 6.93
N ARG A 122 -28.82 -84.49 7.31
CA ARG A 122 -27.56 -83.99 7.88
C ARG A 122 -26.83 -83.07 6.91
N LYS A 123 -26.75 -83.44 5.63
CA LYS A 123 -26.20 -82.60 4.56
C LYS A 123 -26.95 -81.28 4.44
N LYS A 124 -28.29 -81.31 4.36
CA LYS A 124 -29.11 -80.08 4.30
C LYS A 124 -28.93 -79.20 5.55
N MET A 125 -28.83 -79.78 6.74
CA MET A 125 -28.62 -79.02 7.98
C MET A 125 -27.22 -78.40 8.02
N SER A 126 -26.18 -79.14 7.65
CA SER A 126 -24.82 -78.60 7.56
C SER A 126 -24.69 -77.50 6.49
N GLU A 127 -25.39 -77.63 5.35
CA GLU A 127 -25.45 -76.57 4.33
C GLU A 127 -26.18 -75.32 4.83
N LYS A 128 -27.27 -75.47 5.59
CA LYS A 128 -27.96 -74.35 6.24
C LYS A 128 -27.07 -73.65 7.26
N GLN A 129 -26.39 -74.41 8.12
CA GLN A 129 -25.42 -73.88 9.09
C GLN A 129 -24.30 -73.12 8.38
N LYS A 130 -23.68 -73.69 7.34
CA LYS A 130 -22.67 -73.00 6.53
C LYS A 130 -23.19 -71.71 5.88
N LYS A 131 -24.45 -71.70 5.41
CA LYS A 131 -25.08 -70.50 4.84
C LYS A 131 -25.35 -69.44 5.90
N GLU A 132 -25.75 -69.83 7.11
CA GLU A 132 -25.96 -68.91 8.24
C GLU A 132 -24.64 -68.36 8.75
N GLU A 133 -23.62 -69.20 8.94
CA GLU A 133 -22.25 -68.80 9.28
C GLU A 133 -21.66 -67.83 8.24
N ALA A 134 -21.83 -68.13 6.94
CA ALA A 134 -21.39 -67.23 5.88
C ALA A 134 -22.15 -65.90 5.85
N LYS A 135 -23.41 -65.85 6.29
CA LYS A 135 -24.17 -64.60 6.45
C LYS A 135 -23.67 -63.79 7.64
N ILE A 136 -23.46 -64.43 8.78
CA ILE A 136 -22.93 -63.81 10.00
C ILE A 136 -21.52 -63.26 9.75
N GLU A 137 -20.67 -64.00 9.03
CA GLU A 137 -19.32 -63.55 8.67
C GLU A 137 -19.36 -62.33 7.74
N LYS A 138 -20.24 -62.33 6.74
CA LYS A 138 -20.46 -61.16 5.86
C LYS A 138 -20.93 -59.94 6.64
N GLU A 139 -21.87 -60.11 7.56
CA GLU A 139 -22.36 -59.02 8.40
C GLU A 139 -21.26 -58.47 9.32
N LYS A 140 -20.47 -59.35 9.96
CA LYS A 140 -19.33 -58.95 10.80
C LYS A 140 -18.28 -58.17 10.01
N LEU A 141 -17.96 -58.64 8.79
CA LEU A 141 -17.01 -57.96 7.91
C LEU A 141 -17.54 -56.60 7.43
N GLU A 142 -18.85 -56.48 7.18
CA GLU A 142 -19.47 -55.20 6.84
C GLU A 142 -19.48 -54.24 8.04
N GLN A 143 -19.79 -54.72 9.25
CA GLN A 143 -19.71 -53.94 10.47
C GLN A 143 -18.27 -53.45 10.73
N GLU A 144 -17.25 -54.28 10.50
CA GLU A 144 -15.85 -53.88 10.62
C GLU A 144 -15.47 -52.81 9.59
N LYS A 145 -15.93 -52.94 8.34
CA LYS A 145 -15.74 -51.92 7.30
C LYS A 145 -16.40 -50.59 7.68
N ARG A 146 -17.65 -50.62 8.14
CA ARG A 146 -18.36 -49.43 8.63
C ARG A 146 -17.63 -48.79 9.81
N ALA A 147 -17.18 -49.58 10.78
CA ALA A 147 -16.41 -49.10 11.92
C ALA A 147 -15.08 -48.43 11.48
N LYS A 148 -14.38 -49.01 10.51
CA LYS A 148 -13.16 -48.42 9.92
C LYS A 148 -13.46 -47.10 9.21
N GLN A 149 -14.54 -47.02 8.44
CA GLN A 149 -14.96 -45.80 7.76
C GLN A 149 -15.30 -44.68 8.75
N MET A 150 -16.07 -44.99 9.81
CA MET A 150 -16.40 -44.01 10.86
C MET A 150 -15.14 -43.49 11.56
N LYS A 151 -14.20 -44.37 11.91
CA LYS A 151 -12.91 -43.96 12.48
C LYS A 151 -12.13 -43.04 11.54
N ALA A 152 -12.04 -43.40 10.25
CA ALA A 152 -11.36 -42.56 9.26
C ALA A 152 -12.05 -41.20 9.07
N GLN A 153 -13.39 -41.16 9.12
CA GLN A 153 -14.16 -39.92 9.02
C GLN A 153 -13.92 -39.00 10.23
N VAL A 154 -13.94 -39.55 11.45
CA VAL A 154 -13.63 -38.79 12.67
C VAL A 154 -12.21 -38.22 12.63
N VAL A 155 -11.22 -39.03 12.23
CA VAL A 155 -9.83 -38.57 12.07
C VAL A 155 -9.76 -37.44 11.04
N ARG A 156 -10.40 -37.60 9.88
CA ARG A 156 -10.44 -36.56 8.84
C ARG A 156 -11.08 -35.27 9.36
N GLN A 157 -12.21 -35.37 10.04
CA GLN A 157 -12.92 -34.21 10.60
C GLN A 157 -12.05 -33.47 11.61
N SER A 158 -11.43 -34.18 12.54
CA SER A 158 -10.53 -33.57 13.54
C SER A 158 -9.32 -32.90 12.88
N TRP A 159 -8.75 -33.50 11.84
CA TRP A 159 -7.65 -32.92 11.08
C TRP A 159 -8.07 -31.64 10.33
N VAL A 160 -9.23 -31.66 9.67
CA VAL A 160 -9.78 -30.48 8.97
C VAL A 160 -10.03 -29.35 9.97
N GLN A 161 -10.63 -29.64 11.13
CA GLN A 161 -10.85 -28.64 12.18
C GLN A 161 -9.53 -28.04 12.66
N LYS A 162 -8.51 -28.87 12.91
CA LYS A 162 -7.18 -28.40 13.31
C LYS A 162 -6.54 -27.51 12.24
N LYS A 163 -6.62 -27.89 10.95
CA LYS A 163 -6.11 -27.05 9.85
C LYS A 163 -6.86 -25.73 9.71
N ASN A 164 -8.18 -25.75 9.88
CA ASN A 164 -8.98 -24.53 9.88
C ASN A 164 -8.59 -23.60 11.03
N GLN A 165 -8.36 -24.13 12.23
CA GLN A 165 -7.88 -23.33 13.36
C GLN A 165 -6.49 -22.74 13.10
N GLU A 166 -5.54 -23.55 12.60
CA GLU A 166 -4.20 -23.08 12.23
C GLU A 166 -4.25 -21.95 11.20
N THR A 167 -5.09 -22.07 10.17
CA THR A 167 -5.23 -21.03 9.13
C THR A 167 -5.88 -19.76 9.67
N VAL A 168 -6.89 -19.88 10.53
CA VAL A 168 -7.51 -18.72 11.20
C VAL A 168 -6.50 -18.00 12.09
N LEU A 169 -5.71 -18.72 12.88
CA LEU A 169 -4.66 -18.14 13.72
C LEU A 169 -3.59 -17.42 12.89
N LYS A 170 -3.13 -18.03 11.79
CA LYS A 170 -2.19 -17.39 10.86
C LYS A 170 -2.76 -16.09 10.29
N LYS A 171 -4.01 -16.11 9.82
CA LYS A 171 -4.70 -14.91 9.30
C LYS A 171 -4.83 -13.82 10.36
N LYS A 172 -5.12 -14.17 11.63
CA LYS A 172 -5.19 -13.21 12.73
C LYS A 172 -3.83 -12.56 13.00
N LEU A 173 -2.78 -13.36 13.09
CA LEU A 173 -1.41 -12.89 13.32
C LEU A 173 -0.90 -12.00 12.16
N GLU A 174 -1.24 -12.35 10.92
CA GLU A 174 -0.92 -11.52 9.76
C GLU A 174 -1.65 -10.18 9.78
N LYS A 175 -2.95 -10.18 10.16
CA LYS A 175 -3.72 -8.94 10.34
C LYS A 175 -3.15 -8.06 11.44
N GLU A 176 -2.73 -8.64 12.55
CA GLU A 176 -2.11 -7.92 13.66
C GLU A 176 -0.79 -7.28 13.23
N LYS A 177 0.10 -8.04 12.56
CA LYS A 177 1.34 -7.50 11.98
C LYS A 177 1.06 -6.37 10.99
N HIS A 178 0.08 -6.54 10.10
CA HIS A 178 -0.29 -5.49 9.16
C HIS A 178 -0.79 -4.23 9.88
N ASN A 179 -1.63 -4.38 10.90
CA ASN A 179 -2.12 -3.26 11.71
C ASN A 179 -0.99 -2.55 12.46
N ASP A 180 -0.02 -3.29 13.01
CA ASP A 180 1.14 -2.71 13.69
C ASP A 180 2.04 -1.95 12.73
N GLU A 181 2.26 -2.49 11.51
CA GLU A 181 2.98 -1.78 10.45
C GLU A 181 2.27 -0.49 10.05
N GLN A 182 0.94 -0.51 9.92
CA GLN A 182 0.13 0.67 9.62
C GLN A 182 0.20 1.70 10.76
N ARG A 183 0.17 1.26 12.03
CA ARG A 183 0.33 2.15 13.19
C ARG A 183 1.70 2.82 13.18
N LYS A 184 2.77 2.06 13.00
CA LYS A 184 4.13 2.59 12.89
C LYS A 184 4.27 3.58 11.73
N LYS A 185 3.71 3.27 10.56
CA LYS A 185 3.69 4.21 9.41
C LYS A 185 2.99 5.52 9.78
N LYS A 186 1.79 5.46 10.37
CA LYS A 186 1.05 6.65 10.81
C LYS A 186 1.83 7.47 11.83
N GLU A 187 2.47 6.83 12.81
CA GLU A 187 3.33 7.51 13.79
C GLU A 187 4.50 8.22 13.11
N THR A 188 5.20 7.56 12.17
CA THR A 188 6.30 8.18 11.42
C THR A 188 5.82 9.36 10.57
N GLU A 189 4.67 9.25 9.91
CA GLU A 189 4.08 10.34 9.14
C GLU A 189 3.69 11.53 10.04
N GLN A 190 3.13 11.26 11.21
CA GLN A 190 2.81 12.29 12.20
C GLN A 190 4.07 13.00 12.69
N GLN A 191 5.14 12.26 13.00
CA GLN A 191 6.42 12.87 13.38
C GLN A 191 7.02 13.72 12.27
N ILE A 192 6.94 13.29 11.01
CA ILE A 192 7.40 14.08 9.86
C ILE A 192 6.57 15.37 9.75
N LYS A 193 5.25 15.29 9.88
CA LYS A 193 4.35 16.45 9.84
C LYS A 193 4.65 17.43 10.97
N GLN A 194 4.85 16.94 12.20
CA GLN A 194 5.21 17.77 13.35
C GLN A 194 6.54 18.47 13.13
N LYS A 195 7.59 17.73 12.72
CA LYS A 195 8.90 18.33 12.40
C LYS A 195 8.82 19.35 11.27
N ALA A 196 8.01 19.10 10.24
CA ALA A 196 7.81 20.04 9.16
C ALA A 196 7.10 21.31 9.64
N ALA A 197 6.08 21.18 10.50
CA ALA A 197 5.38 22.32 11.10
C ALA A 197 6.29 23.15 12.01
N GLU A 198 7.10 22.50 12.84
CA GLU A 198 8.12 23.15 13.68
C GLU A 198 9.12 23.93 12.83
N LYS A 199 9.67 23.31 11.77
CA LYS A 199 10.60 23.98 10.86
C LYS A 199 9.97 25.14 10.11
N PHE A 200 8.70 25.01 9.72
CA PHE A 200 7.97 26.09 9.10
C PHE A 200 7.74 27.25 10.08
N ALA A 201 7.39 26.97 11.33
CA ALA A 201 7.23 27.99 12.37
C ALA A 201 8.56 28.71 12.67
N GLU A 202 9.67 27.97 12.84
CA GLU A 202 11.00 28.55 12.99
C GLU A 202 11.35 29.49 11.82
N TRP A 203 11.06 29.06 10.59
CA TRP A 203 11.31 29.88 9.39
C TRP A 203 10.43 31.14 9.35
N GLN A 204 9.15 31.03 9.73
CA GLN A 204 8.24 32.18 9.82
C GLN A 204 8.74 33.21 10.84
N GLU A 205 9.19 32.77 12.02
CA GLU A 205 9.77 33.67 13.01
C GLU A 205 11.04 34.35 12.51
N MET A 206 11.93 33.61 11.84
CA MET A 206 13.14 34.17 11.23
C MET A 206 12.81 35.20 10.16
N LYS A 207 11.79 34.93 9.32
CA LYS A 207 11.33 35.90 8.31
C LYS A 207 10.70 37.13 8.91
N ALA A 208 9.88 36.98 9.94
CA ALA A 208 9.32 38.11 10.66
C ALA A 208 10.40 38.97 11.34
N LYS A 209 11.46 38.36 11.90
CA LYS A 209 12.61 39.08 12.46
C LYS A 209 13.38 39.83 11.36
N GLU A 210 13.69 39.17 10.25
CA GLU A 210 14.37 39.78 9.09
C GLU A 210 13.59 40.99 8.54
N GLU A 211 12.27 40.86 8.42
CA GLU A 211 11.40 41.94 7.95
C GLU A 211 11.36 43.11 8.95
N LYS A 212 11.27 42.83 10.26
CA LYS A 212 11.34 43.86 11.30
C LYS A 212 12.67 44.61 11.27
N GLU A 213 13.80 43.93 11.06
CA GLU A 213 15.11 44.58 10.94
C GLU A 213 15.20 45.44 9.67
N LYS A 214 14.76 44.93 8.52
CA LYS A 214 14.71 45.72 7.27
C LYS A 214 13.85 46.97 7.45
N ARG A 215 12.68 46.85 8.07
CA ARG A 215 11.78 47.98 8.35
C ARG A 215 12.43 48.99 9.30
N LYS A 216 13.17 48.55 10.31
CA LYS A 216 13.93 49.45 11.20
C LYS A 216 15.03 50.20 10.45
N LYS A 217 15.82 49.51 9.62
CA LYS A 217 16.87 50.13 8.79
C LYS A 217 16.32 51.18 7.84
N ILE A 218 15.22 50.88 7.14
CA ILE A 218 14.56 51.85 6.25
C ILE A 218 14.05 53.06 7.05
N LYS A 219 13.49 52.84 8.24
CA LYS A 219 13.01 53.94 9.10
C LYS A 219 14.16 54.84 9.55
N GLU A 220 15.28 54.25 9.98
CA GLU A 220 16.48 54.99 10.40
C GLU A 220 17.12 55.76 9.25
N GLU A 221 17.22 55.15 8.06
CA GLU A 221 17.74 55.82 6.85
C GLU A 221 16.84 56.99 6.45
N ASN A 222 15.52 56.82 6.46
CA ASN A 222 14.57 57.89 6.19
C ASN A 222 14.68 59.04 7.22
N GLN A 223 14.85 58.71 8.51
CA GLN A 223 15.08 59.72 9.55
C GLN A 223 16.40 60.48 9.31
N ARG A 224 17.47 59.78 8.95
CA ARG A 224 18.77 60.41 8.63
C ARG A 224 18.64 61.35 7.43
N LEU A 225 17.95 60.93 6.37
CA LEU A 225 17.70 61.76 5.20
C LEU A 225 16.87 63.01 5.55
N GLN A 226 15.82 62.86 6.37
CA GLN A 226 15.02 64.00 6.85
C GLN A 226 15.84 64.99 7.68
N GLU A 227 16.73 64.51 8.55
CA GLU A 227 17.64 65.36 9.31
C GLU A 227 18.64 66.09 8.41
N GLU A 228 19.19 65.42 7.41
CA GLU A 228 20.09 66.01 6.44
C GLU A 228 19.39 67.10 5.61
N GLU A 229 18.17 66.83 5.13
CA GLU A 229 17.35 67.83 4.43
C GLU A 229 17.02 69.02 5.33
N ALA A 230 16.67 68.79 6.60
CA ALA A 230 16.42 69.85 7.55
C ALA A 230 17.67 70.70 7.81
N LYS A 231 18.85 70.08 7.94
CA LYS A 231 20.14 70.79 8.04
C LYS A 231 20.42 71.59 6.78
N ARG A 232 20.23 71.00 5.59
CA ARG A 232 20.40 71.70 4.30
C ARG A 232 19.49 72.91 4.19
N LYS A 233 18.22 72.78 4.58
CA LYS A 233 17.25 73.89 4.64
C LYS A 233 17.69 74.99 5.61
N LYS A 234 18.13 74.64 6.83
CA LYS A 234 18.65 75.61 7.82
C LYS A 234 19.88 76.36 7.29
N MET A 235 20.83 75.65 6.68
CA MET A 235 22.01 76.28 6.08
C MET A 235 21.65 77.20 4.90
N ALA A 236 20.71 76.79 4.05
CA ALA A 236 20.21 77.62 2.96
C ALA A 236 19.53 78.88 3.48
N GLU A 237 18.70 78.76 4.52
CA GLU A 237 18.04 79.90 5.17
C GLU A 237 19.07 80.85 5.79
N GLN A 238 20.06 80.33 6.53
CA GLN A 238 21.14 81.16 7.09
C GLN A 238 21.90 81.91 5.98
N LYS A 239 22.26 81.23 4.88
CA LYS A 239 22.91 81.85 3.73
C LYS A 239 22.03 82.89 3.05
N PHE A 240 20.73 82.65 2.97
CA PHE A 240 19.76 83.61 2.44
C PHE A 240 19.69 84.87 3.31
N GLN A 241 19.62 84.71 4.63
CA GLN A 241 19.65 85.83 5.57
C GLN A 241 20.97 86.61 5.51
N GLU A 242 22.11 85.92 5.42
CA GLU A 242 23.41 86.57 5.18
C GLU A 242 23.41 87.35 3.87
N TRP A 243 22.83 86.78 2.81
CA TRP A 243 22.70 87.44 1.51
C TRP A 243 21.83 88.69 1.61
N LEU A 244 20.66 88.64 2.24
CA LEU A 244 19.80 89.81 2.46
C LEU A 244 20.54 90.96 3.14
N LYS A 245 21.34 90.66 4.18
CA LYS A 245 22.18 91.65 4.86
C LYS A 245 23.27 92.24 3.95
N LYS A 246 23.85 91.42 3.06
CA LYS A 246 24.91 91.85 2.12
C LYS A 246 24.36 92.62 0.92
N VAL A 247 23.16 92.30 0.44
CA VAL A 247 22.53 92.95 -0.73
C VAL A 247 22.35 94.44 -0.51
N HIS A 248 21.94 94.85 0.69
CA HIS A 248 21.81 96.27 1.04
C HIS A 248 23.14 97.04 0.99
N LYS A 249 24.27 96.34 1.12
CA LYS A 249 25.63 96.90 1.07
C LYS A 249 26.31 96.73 -0.28
N ARG A 250 25.67 96.06 -1.24
CA ARG A 250 26.26 95.87 -2.57
C ARG A 250 26.19 97.19 -3.35
N PRO A 251 27.31 97.66 -3.93
CA PRO A 251 27.24 98.75 -4.88
C PRO A 251 26.31 98.34 -6.02
N LYS A 252 25.45 99.25 -6.48
CA LYS A 252 24.60 99.02 -7.65
C LYS A 252 25.51 98.58 -8.80
N SER A 253 25.29 97.38 -9.33
CA SER A 253 26.05 96.89 -10.48
C SER A 253 25.99 97.92 -11.59
N ALA A 254 27.13 98.16 -12.23
CA ALA A 254 27.20 99.03 -13.39
C ALA A 254 26.17 98.54 -14.42
N PRO A 255 25.40 99.46 -15.03
CA PRO A 255 24.45 99.12 -16.08
C PRO A 255 25.15 98.31 -17.19
N ASN A 256 24.54 97.21 -17.62
CA ASN A 256 25.12 96.33 -18.65
C ASN A 256 25.14 96.99 -20.04
N SER A 257 24.27 97.96 -20.27
CA SER A 257 24.29 98.81 -21.45
C SER A 257 24.26 100.28 -21.06
N PHE A 258 25.03 101.10 -21.79
CA PHE A 258 25.00 102.54 -21.68
C PHE A 258 24.35 103.10 -22.94
N GLY A 259 23.40 104.02 -22.76
CA GLY A 259 22.73 104.72 -23.86
C GLY A 259 22.72 106.22 -23.59
N TYR A 260 22.66 107.01 -24.66
CA TYR A 260 22.55 108.46 -24.55
C TYR A 260 21.07 108.84 -24.55
N LEU A 261 20.55 109.26 -23.40
CA LEU A 261 19.23 109.88 -23.30
C LEU A 261 19.43 111.36 -23.04
N SER A 262 18.93 112.23 -23.93
CA SER A 262 19.02 113.69 -23.78
C SER A 262 20.44 114.24 -23.55
N GLY A 263 21.45 113.67 -24.21
CA GLY A 263 22.84 114.14 -24.11
C GLY A 263 23.60 113.74 -22.84
N LYS A 264 22.99 112.94 -21.95
CA LYS A 264 23.65 112.36 -20.78
C LYS A 264 23.73 110.83 -20.90
N MET A 265 24.90 110.25 -20.68
CA MET A 265 25.11 108.80 -20.69
C MET A 265 24.39 108.20 -19.49
N THR A 266 23.28 107.51 -19.74
CA THR A 266 22.49 106.84 -18.71
C THR A 266 22.56 105.33 -18.90
N GLY A 267 22.56 104.61 -17.78
CA GLY A 267 22.58 103.17 -17.77
C GLY A 267 21.23 102.58 -18.15
N TYR A 268 21.20 101.79 -19.21
CA TYR A 268 20.02 101.01 -19.58
C TYR A 268 20.12 99.59 -19.03
N HIS A 269 18.98 99.00 -18.70
CA HIS A 269 18.85 97.58 -18.38
C HIS A 269 18.14 96.91 -19.55
N ASP A 270 18.70 97.09 -20.75
CA ASP A 270 18.09 96.56 -21.94
C ASP A 270 18.39 95.07 -22.04
N ARG A 271 17.35 94.24 -21.88
CA ARG A 271 17.43 92.79 -22.06
C ARG A 271 17.55 92.40 -23.53
N SER A 272 17.42 93.35 -24.46
CA SER A 272 17.61 93.13 -25.90
C SER A 272 19.04 93.38 -26.36
N ALA A 273 19.88 94.02 -25.54
CA ALA A 273 21.32 94.03 -25.76
C ALA A 273 21.85 92.64 -25.39
N TYR A 274 22.13 91.80 -26.40
CA TYR A 274 22.87 90.55 -26.23
C TYR A 274 24.36 90.89 -26.24
N PRO A 275 25.02 91.18 -25.08
CA PRO A 275 26.46 91.27 -25.08
C PRO A 275 27.02 89.94 -25.57
N GLN A 276 28.07 89.98 -26.37
CA GLN A 276 28.72 88.75 -26.81
C GLN A 276 29.09 87.90 -25.59
N PRO A 277 28.69 86.62 -25.52
CA PRO A 277 28.99 85.77 -24.38
C PRO A 277 30.50 85.67 -24.24
N SER A 278 31.02 85.91 -23.03
CA SER A 278 32.45 85.86 -22.75
C SER A 278 33.07 84.47 -22.92
N PHE A 279 32.23 83.44 -23.08
CA PHE A 279 32.63 82.05 -23.21
C PHE A 279 31.71 81.36 -24.22
N PHE A 280 32.30 80.82 -25.28
CA PHE A 280 31.62 79.91 -26.20
C PHE A 280 32.08 78.49 -25.87
N ASN A 281 31.15 77.59 -25.56
CA ASN A 281 31.50 76.19 -25.32
C ASN A 281 31.97 75.57 -26.65
N PRO A 282 33.25 75.22 -26.82
CA PRO A 282 33.78 74.74 -28.10
C PRO A 282 33.16 73.40 -28.52
N ILE A 283 32.53 72.67 -27.60
CA ILE A 283 31.82 71.43 -27.89
C ILE A 283 30.31 71.73 -27.85
N PRO A 284 29.61 71.73 -29.00
CA PRO A 284 28.16 71.92 -29.00
C PRO A 284 27.50 70.79 -28.20
N TRP A 285 26.40 71.11 -27.52
CA TRP A 285 25.66 70.15 -26.72
C TRP A 285 25.29 68.92 -27.57
N GLN A 286 25.93 67.79 -27.28
CA GLN A 286 25.58 66.54 -27.95
C GLN A 286 24.38 65.92 -27.25
N PRO A 287 23.34 65.51 -28.00
CA PRO A 287 22.22 64.80 -27.40
C PRO A 287 22.76 63.51 -26.73
N PRO A 288 22.25 63.15 -25.54
CA PRO A 288 22.69 61.92 -24.88
C PRO A 288 22.44 60.72 -25.82
N PRO A 289 23.37 59.76 -25.87
CA PRO A 289 23.23 58.60 -26.74
C PRO A 289 21.96 57.83 -26.36
N VAL A 290 21.01 57.74 -27.28
CA VAL A 290 19.83 56.89 -27.12
C VAL A 290 20.33 55.44 -27.13
N PRO A 291 20.03 54.63 -26.11
CA PRO A 291 20.47 53.24 -26.09
C PRO A 291 19.85 52.51 -27.27
N THR A 292 20.65 52.21 -28.29
CA THR A 292 20.26 51.33 -29.39
C THR A 292 20.19 49.90 -28.87
N SER A 293 19.13 49.17 -29.22
CA SER A 293 18.83 47.81 -28.74
C SER A 293 19.93 46.78 -29.04
N THR A 294 20.94 47.13 -29.83
CA THR A 294 22.07 46.26 -30.21
C THR A 294 23.13 46.10 -29.12
N SER A 295 23.17 46.96 -28.09
CA SER A 295 24.12 46.81 -26.98
C SER A 295 23.64 45.87 -25.85
N ALA A 296 22.41 45.35 -25.94
CA ALA A 296 21.83 44.48 -24.92
C ALA A 296 22.31 43.01 -25.01
N GLU A 297 23.03 42.62 -26.07
CA GLU A 297 23.45 41.22 -26.25
C GLU A 297 24.72 40.82 -25.50
N LYS A 298 25.51 41.77 -24.98
CA LYS A 298 26.80 41.44 -24.32
C LYS A 298 26.71 41.11 -22.82
N ASN A 299 25.49 40.99 -22.27
CA ASN A 299 25.27 40.52 -20.90
C ASN A 299 24.39 39.26 -20.83
N GLN A 300 24.49 38.37 -21.81
CA GLN A 300 24.07 36.99 -21.59
C GLN A 300 25.11 36.31 -20.68
N LYS A 301 24.85 36.37 -19.37
CA LYS A 301 25.44 35.46 -18.39
C LYS A 301 25.41 34.06 -18.99
N THR A 302 26.59 33.45 -19.08
CA THR A 302 26.81 32.10 -19.58
C THR A 302 25.71 31.17 -19.07
N LYS A 303 24.88 30.66 -20.00
CA LYS A 303 23.92 29.60 -19.69
C LYS A 303 24.73 28.43 -19.15
N VAL A 304 24.63 28.18 -17.84
CA VAL A 304 25.25 27.02 -17.19
C VAL A 304 24.70 25.79 -17.91
N LYS A 305 25.59 25.02 -18.55
CA LYS A 305 25.21 23.75 -19.20
C LYS A 305 24.53 22.86 -18.13
N PRO A 306 23.41 22.19 -18.45
CA PRO A 306 22.79 21.29 -17.50
C PRO A 306 23.80 20.22 -17.06
N TYR A 307 23.92 20.03 -15.75
CA TYR A 307 24.82 19.03 -15.17
C TYR A 307 24.46 17.64 -15.72
N LYS A 308 25.38 17.06 -16.50
CA LYS A 308 25.27 15.68 -16.97
C LYS A 308 26.18 14.82 -16.10
N TRP A 309 25.58 13.93 -15.32
CA TRP A 309 26.32 13.01 -14.47
C TRP A 309 27.19 12.09 -15.33
N ASN A 310 28.49 12.04 -15.05
CA ASN A 310 29.46 11.20 -15.76
C ASN A 310 30.00 10.13 -14.79
N PRO A 311 29.60 8.85 -14.92
CA PRO A 311 30.06 7.77 -14.05
C PRO A 311 31.54 7.42 -14.22
N ASP A 312 32.14 7.70 -15.39
CA ASP A 312 33.51 7.29 -15.70
C ASP A 312 34.58 8.15 -15.00
N LYS A 313 34.18 9.26 -14.37
CA LYS A 313 35.10 10.13 -13.63
C LYS A 313 35.60 9.50 -12.32
N TYR A 314 34.99 8.40 -11.87
CA TYR A 314 35.25 7.79 -10.56
C TYR A 314 35.46 6.26 -10.64
N ILE A 315 35.83 5.74 -11.81
CA ILE A 315 36.39 4.39 -11.99
C ILE A 315 37.91 4.47 -11.85
#